data_AF-A0A9D5DL65-F1
#
_entry.id   AF-A0A9D5DL65-F1
#
_cell.length_a   1.000
_cell.length_b   1.000
_cell.length_c   1.000
_cell.angle_alpha   90.00
_cell.angle_beta   90.00
_cell.angle_gamma   90.00
#
_symmetry.space_group_name_H-M   'P 1'
#
loop_
_entity.id
_entity.type
_entity.pdbx_description
1 polymer ?
#
loop_
_entity_poly.entity_id
_entity_poly.type
_entity_poly.pdbx_seq_one_letter_code
_entity_poly.pdbx_strand_id
1 'polypeptide(L)'
;MASSEEQQGSDTGNDLNNHSGESGVQTEELVLTASIDEDLHDLFPKDLSERAMQEAIHYMSHGLVEAEQKWGKIQLTEERIEWLLDIATVRADEFTHGSRYEQILLRWHEGDFSQAVEDHNFVWELWGGTIGKATRLLTPAEVDTYNDKHF
;
A
#
# COMPACT_ATOMS: atom_id res chain seq x y z
N MET A 1 -35.08 21.08 -49.69
CA MET A 1 -36.11 20.42 -50.51
C MET A 1 -35.42 19.21 -51.12
N ALA A 2 -35.74 17.94 -50.89
CA ALA A 2 -36.84 17.23 -50.24
C ALA A 2 -36.23 15.90 -49.68
N SER A 3 -36.65 15.39 -48.50
CA SER A 3 -37.59 14.26 -48.33
C SER A 3 -37.00 12.91 -48.83
N SER A 4 -37.00 11.76 -48.15
CA SER A 4 -37.67 11.18 -46.97
C SER A 4 -36.84 9.91 -46.60
N GLU A 5 -36.60 9.53 -45.34
CA GLU A 5 -37.45 8.69 -44.44
C GLU A 5 -38.01 7.41 -45.06
N GLU A 6 -37.57 6.24 -44.52
CA GLU A 6 -38.36 5.10 -43.98
C GLU A 6 -37.37 3.93 -43.66
N GLN A 7 -37.12 3.48 -42.41
CA GLN A 7 -37.94 2.67 -41.48
C GLN A 7 -38.46 1.35 -42.12
N GLN A 8 -38.50 0.15 -41.53
CA GLN A 8 -38.47 -0.45 -40.18
C GLN A 8 -38.21 -1.98 -40.35
N GLY A 9 -37.64 -2.70 -39.38
CA GLY A 9 -38.39 -3.68 -38.57
C GLY A 9 -37.77 -5.10 -38.67
N SER A 10 -37.11 -5.60 -37.62
CA SER A 10 -37.65 -6.47 -36.54
C SER A 10 -37.80 -7.95 -36.94
N ASP A 11 -37.02 -8.86 -36.33
CA ASP A 11 -37.57 -9.90 -35.44
C ASP A 11 -36.45 -10.71 -34.75
N THR A 12 -36.86 -11.24 -33.61
CA THR A 12 -36.25 -11.87 -32.45
C THR A 12 -35.55 -13.22 -32.65
N GLY A 13 -34.71 -13.59 -31.67
CA GLY A 13 -34.15 -14.94 -31.53
C GLY A 13 -33.00 -15.02 -30.52
N ASN A 14 -33.36 -15.10 -29.24
CA ASN A 14 -32.50 -15.30 -28.08
C ASN A 14 -31.82 -16.68 -28.09
N ASP A 15 -30.54 -16.76 -27.65
CA ASP A 15 -29.94 -17.80 -26.78
C ASP A 15 -28.41 -17.58 -26.76
N LEU A 16 -27.89 -16.88 -25.76
CA LEU A 16 -27.38 -17.40 -24.48
C LEU A 16 -26.01 -18.10 -24.57
N ASN A 17 -25.03 -17.34 -24.07
CA ASN A 17 -24.03 -17.74 -23.07
C ASN A 17 -22.69 -18.34 -23.56
N ASN A 18 -21.61 -17.55 -23.45
CA ASN A 18 -20.62 -17.59 -22.34
C ASN A 18 -19.32 -16.90 -22.83
N HIS A 19 -19.02 -15.67 -22.39
CA HIS A 19 -18.07 -15.31 -21.32
C HIS A 19 -16.63 -15.74 -21.65
N SER A 20 -15.65 -14.84 -21.69
CA SER A 20 -15.16 -14.00 -20.58
C SER A 20 -14.51 -12.73 -21.17
N GLY A 21 -14.60 -11.53 -20.59
CA GLY A 21 -14.59 -11.21 -19.17
C GLY A 21 -13.35 -10.36 -18.89
N GLU A 22 -13.30 -9.14 -19.45
CA GLU A 22 -12.34 -8.13 -19.00
C GLU A 22 -13.02 -7.31 -17.90
N SER A 23 -12.91 -7.83 -16.67
CA SER A 23 -13.16 -7.04 -15.47
C SER A 23 -11.96 -6.13 -15.27
N GLY A 24 -12.12 -4.85 -15.61
CA GLY A 24 -11.26 -3.80 -15.12
C GLY A 24 -11.30 -3.78 -13.59
N VAL A 25 -10.21 -4.20 -12.96
CA VAL A 25 -10.01 -4.05 -11.52
C VAL A 25 -9.49 -2.64 -11.30
N GLN A 26 -10.41 -1.69 -11.09
CA GLN A 26 -10.11 -0.41 -10.46
C GLN A 26 -9.72 -0.74 -9.01
N THR A 27 -8.42 -0.74 -8.72
CA THR A 27 -7.94 -0.97 -7.36
C THR A 27 -7.98 0.36 -6.63
N GLU A 28 -8.94 0.51 -5.72
CA GLU A 28 -9.15 1.72 -4.92
C GLU A 28 -7.93 1.99 -4.03
N GLU A 29 -7.39 3.20 -4.17
CA GLU A 29 -6.24 3.72 -3.43
C GLU A 29 -6.64 4.05 -1.99
N LEU A 30 -6.30 3.20 -1.02
CA LEU A 30 -6.40 3.55 0.39
C LEU A 30 -5.28 4.53 0.73
N VAL A 31 -5.57 5.83 0.60
CA VAL A 31 -4.68 6.88 1.07
C VAL A 31 -4.91 7.03 2.58
N LEU A 32 -4.00 6.51 3.41
CA LEU A 32 -3.86 7.02 4.77
C LEU A 32 -3.18 8.39 4.67
N THR A 33 -3.94 9.40 4.23
CA THR A 33 -3.52 10.80 4.35
C THR A 33 -3.57 11.13 5.83
N ALA A 34 -2.44 10.96 6.52
CA ALA A 34 -2.23 11.71 7.74
C ALA A 34 -2.18 13.19 7.35
N SER A 35 -3.34 13.84 7.33
CA SER A 35 -3.41 15.28 7.49
C SER A 35 -2.69 15.63 8.79
N ILE A 36 -1.96 16.72 8.78
CA ILE A 36 -1.01 17.24 9.78
C ILE A 36 -1.64 17.51 11.18
N ASP A 37 -2.85 17.00 11.46
CA ASP A 37 -3.61 17.17 12.70
C ASP A 37 -4.26 15.87 13.22
N GLU A 38 -3.99 14.69 12.62
CA GLU A 38 -4.44 13.40 13.19
C GLU A 38 -3.47 12.92 14.28
N ASP A 39 -4.01 12.62 15.47
CA ASP A 39 -3.28 12.02 16.57
C ASP A 39 -2.70 10.67 16.09
N LEU A 40 -1.39 10.50 16.24
CA LEU A 40 -0.66 9.26 15.94
C LEU A 40 -1.37 8.02 16.53
N HIS A 41 -1.99 8.19 17.69
CA HIS A 41 -2.74 7.15 18.39
C HIS A 41 -4.06 6.78 17.71
N ASP A 42 -4.68 7.67 16.95
CA ASP A 42 -5.89 7.37 16.18
C ASP A 42 -5.54 6.57 14.91
N LEU A 43 -4.42 6.92 14.27
CA LEU A 43 -3.90 6.20 13.10
C LEU A 43 -3.38 4.82 13.45
N PHE A 44 -2.67 4.71 14.58
CA PHE A 44 -2.03 3.50 15.05
C PHE A 44 -2.44 3.26 16.50
N PRO A 45 -3.67 2.80 16.77
CA PRO A 45 -4.09 2.54 18.14
C PRO A 45 -3.24 1.43 18.78
N LYS A 46 -3.11 1.46 20.11
CA LYS A 46 -2.27 0.47 20.83
C LYS A 46 -2.67 -0.97 20.57
N ASP A 47 -3.96 -1.21 20.30
CA ASP A 47 -4.54 -2.49 19.95
C ASP A 47 -4.61 -2.74 18.43
N LEU A 48 -3.83 -2.01 17.62
CA LEU A 48 -3.80 -2.19 16.17
C LEU A 48 -3.60 -3.65 15.77
N SER A 49 -4.27 -4.04 14.70
CA SER A 49 -4.20 -5.40 14.18
C SER A 49 -2.85 -5.67 13.51
N GLU A 50 -2.45 -6.94 13.41
CA GLU A 50 -1.26 -7.33 12.65
C GLU A 50 -1.30 -6.83 11.20
N ARG A 51 -2.50 -6.82 10.59
CA ARG A 51 -2.70 -6.26 9.25
C ARG A 51 -2.35 -4.77 9.20
N ALA A 52 -2.74 -3.99 10.20
CA ALA A 52 -2.41 -2.56 10.27
C ALA A 52 -0.89 -2.34 10.50
N MET A 53 -0.23 -3.20 11.29
CA MET A 53 1.24 -3.17 11.44
C MET A 53 1.94 -3.40 10.08
N GLN A 54 1.48 -4.41 9.35
CA GLN A 54 1.98 -4.71 8.01
C GLN A 54 1.76 -3.55 7.04
N GLU A 55 0.55 -2.98 7.01
CA GLU A 55 0.23 -1.82 6.17
C GLU A 55 1.11 -0.62 6.49
N ALA A 56 1.35 -0.34 7.78
CA ALA A 56 2.23 0.72 8.21
C ALA A 56 3.66 0.53 7.67
N ILE A 57 4.26 -0.65 7.90
CA ILE A 57 5.62 -0.97 7.41
C ILE A 57 5.67 -0.89 5.88
N HIS A 58 4.73 -1.52 5.17
CA HIS A 58 4.73 -1.56 3.72
C HIS A 58 4.54 -0.16 3.11
N TYR A 59 3.56 0.62 3.56
CA TYR A 59 3.29 1.94 2.99
C TYR A 59 4.33 2.99 3.37
N MET A 60 4.96 2.90 4.55
CA MET A 60 6.11 3.75 4.88
C MET A 60 7.33 3.44 4.00
N SER A 61 7.55 2.16 3.66
CA SER A 61 8.67 1.77 2.79
C SER A 61 8.56 2.29 1.36
N HIS A 62 7.38 2.72 0.89
CA HIS A 62 7.20 3.27 -0.45
C HIS A 62 8.05 4.51 -0.73
N GLY A 63 8.36 5.31 0.29
CA GLY A 63 9.28 6.45 0.19
C GLY A 63 10.76 6.06 0.19
N LEU A 64 11.08 4.78 0.38
CA LEU A 64 12.46 4.26 0.46
C LEU A 64 12.84 3.35 -0.71
N VAL A 65 11.86 2.78 -1.43
CA VAL A 65 12.11 1.74 -2.44
C VAL A 65 11.55 2.09 -3.80
N GLU A 66 12.17 1.57 -4.87
CA GLU A 66 11.60 1.59 -6.22
C GLU A 66 10.78 0.34 -6.47
N ALA A 67 9.53 0.52 -6.90
CA ALA A 67 8.59 -0.54 -7.23
C ALA A 67 7.74 -0.11 -8.43
N GLU A 68 7.39 -1.06 -9.30
CA GLU A 68 6.60 -0.78 -10.52
C GLU A 68 5.24 -0.14 -10.21
N GLN A 69 4.61 -0.58 -9.12
CA GLN A 69 3.36 -0.04 -8.61
C GLN A 69 3.43 0.09 -7.09
N LYS A 70 2.87 1.18 -6.57
CA LYS A 70 2.80 1.49 -5.14
C LYS A 70 1.38 1.91 -4.83
N TRP A 71 0.68 1.14 -3.99
CA TRP A 71 -0.69 1.44 -3.57
C TRP A 71 -0.72 1.82 -2.10
N GLY A 72 -1.29 2.97 -1.79
CA GLY A 72 -1.23 3.53 -0.44
C GLY A 72 0.10 4.20 -0.13
N LYS A 73 0.08 5.05 0.89
CA LYS A 73 1.25 5.81 1.34
C LYS A 73 1.05 6.20 2.79
N ILE A 74 2.11 6.08 3.57
CA ILE A 74 2.22 6.64 4.92
C ILE A 74 3.58 7.33 4.93
N GLN A 75 3.63 8.58 5.36
CA GLN A 75 4.91 9.30 5.41
C GLN A 75 5.78 8.65 6.48
N LEU A 76 7.01 8.33 6.11
CA LEU A 76 8.02 7.85 7.04
C LEU A 76 8.47 9.01 7.93
N THR A 77 8.20 8.91 9.24
CA THR A 77 8.67 9.88 10.25
C THR A 77 9.25 9.13 11.44
N GLU A 78 10.20 9.76 12.13
CA GLU A 78 10.82 9.18 13.34
C GLU A 78 9.78 8.84 14.41
N GLU A 79 8.82 9.75 14.65
CA GLU A 79 7.73 9.56 15.61
C GLU A 79 6.85 8.34 15.29
N ARG A 80 6.54 8.10 14.00
CA ARG A 80 5.78 6.90 13.59
C ARG A 80 6.57 5.62 13.77
N ILE A 81 7.86 5.65 13.44
CA ILE A 81 8.74 4.49 13.62
C ILE A 81 8.84 4.13 15.09
N GLU A 82 9.09 5.12 15.96
CA GLU A 82 9.20 4.93 17.41
C GLU A 82 7.91 4.34 17.99
N TRP A 83 6.76 4.91 17.63
CA TRP A 83 5.47 4.42 18.11
C TRP A 83 5.11 3.01 17.65
N LEU A 84 5.36 2.70 16.37
CA LEU A 84 5.12 1.36 15.85
C LEU A 84 6.10 0.36 16.46
N LEU A 85 7.35 0.77 16.72
CA LEU A 85 8.35 -0.06 17.41
C LEU A 85 7.90 -0.39 18.82
N ASP A 86 7.37 0.57 19.58
CA ASP A 86 6.82 0.34 20.91
C ASP A 86 5.69 -0.71 20.89
N ILE A 87 4.76 -0.59 19.94
CA ILE A 87 3.68 -1.56 19.76
C ILE A 87 4.24 -2.94 19.38
N ALA A 88 5.15 -2.99 18.41
CA ALA A 88 5.78 -4.23 17.97
C ALA A 88 6.52 -4.94 19.10
N THR A 89 7.21 -4.18 19.97
CA THR A 89 7.97 -4.70 21.11
C THR A 89 7.05 -5.25 22.20
N VAL A 90 6.01 -4.50 22.57
CA VAL A 90 5.09 -4.91 23.65
C VAL A 90 4.20 -6.08 23.22
N ARG A 91 3.83 -6.15 21.94
CA ARG A 91 2.84 -7.10 21.41
C ARG A 91 3.42 -8.11 20.43
N ALA A 92 4.73 -8.31 20.43
CA ALA A 92 5.41 -9.24 19.52
C ALA A 92 4.78 -10.64 19.53
N ASP A 93 4.45 -11.16 20.72
CA ASP A 93 3.86 -12.49 20.90
C ASP A 93 2.39 -12.59 20.43
N GLU A 94 1.72 -11.46 20.20
CA GLU A 94 0.35 -11.42 19.66
C GLU A 94 0.31 -11.48 18.14
N PHE A 95 1.43 -11.19 17.48
CA PHE A 95 1.54 -11.15 16.03
C PHE A 95 2.21 -12.42 15.49
N THR A 96 1.70 -12.92 14.36
CA THR A 96 2.27 -14.09 13.68
C THR A 96 3.74 -13.88 13.32
N HIS A 97 4.11 -12.66 12.92
CA HIS A 97 5.48 -12.29 12.59
C HIS A 97 6.05 -11.15 13.47
N GLY A 98 5.62 -11.06 14.73
CA GLY A 98 5.96 -9.96 15.64
C GLY A 98 7.46 -9.65 15.73
N SER A 99 8.29 -10.66 15.98
CA SER A 99 9.75 -10.48 16.04
C SER A 99 10.34 -9.93 14.74
N ARG A 100 9.73 -10.21 13.58
CA ARG A 100 10.20 -9.68 12.30
C ARG A 100 9.83 -8.20 12.15
N TYR A 101 8.62 -7.79 12.57
CA TYR A 101 8.22 -6.38 12.56
C TYR A 101 9.08 -5.54 13.51
N GLU A 102 9.31 -6.03 14.73
CA GLU A 102 10.18 -5.37 15.72
C GLU A 102 11.59 -5.16 15.15
N GLN A 103 12.20 -6.17 14.54
CA GLN A 103 13.53 -6.04 13.93
C GLN A 103 13.57 -5.02 12.80
N ILE A 104 12.52 -4.93 11.97
CA ILE A 104 12.42 -3.94 10.89
C ILE A 104 12.40 -2.54 11.48
N LEU A 105 11.47 -2.30 12.41
CA LEU A 105 11.25 -0.98 13.00
C LEU A 105 12.42 -0.54 13.87
N LEU A 106 13.11 -1.46 14.54
CA LEU A 106 14.33 -1.17 15.29
C LEU A 106 15.45 -0.65 14.38
N ARG A 107 15.70 -1.30 13.24
CA ARG A 107 16.69 -0.81 12.27
C ARG A 107 16.31 0.55 11.71
N TRP A 108 15.04 0.75 11.38
CA TRP A 108 14.56 2.03 10.86
C TRP A 108 14.68 3.14 11.91
N HIS A 109 14.46 2.83 13.18
CA HIS A 109 14.65 3.75 14.30
C HIS A 109 16.13 4.15 14.45
N GLU A 110 17.06 3.23 14.20
CA GLU A 110 18.50 3.49 14.15
C GLU A 110 18.95 4.22 12.85
N GLY A 111 18.02 4.54 11.95
CA GLY A 111 18.28 5.16 10.66
C GLY A 111 18.87 4.21 9.60
N ASP A 112 18.85 2.90 9.86
CA ASP A 112 19.27 1.87 8.91
C ASP A 112 18.10 1.42 8.01
N PHE A 113 18.06 2.01 6.81
CA PHE A 113 17.13 1.64 5.74
C PHE A 113 17.77 0.74 4.67
N SER A 114 18.97 0.19 4.92
CA SER A 114 19.70 -0.62 3.94
C SER A 114 18.93 -1.85 3.46
N GLN A 115 18.00 -2.35 4.29
CA GLN A 115 17.14 -3.50 4.02
C GLN A 115 15.71 -3.13 3.61
N ALA A 116 15.39 -1.86 3.34
CA ALA A 116 14.00 -1.44 3.08
C ALA A 116 13.35 -2.19 1.89
N VAL A 117 14.12 -2.63 0.89
CA VAL A 117 13.62 -3.50 -0.20
C VAL A 117 13.16 -4.86 0.33
N GLU A 118 13.96 -5.48 1.20
CA GLU A 118 13.62 -6.76 1.81
C GLU A 118 12.45 -6.62 2.78
N ASP A 119 12.40 -5.52 3.53
CA ASP A 119 11.35 -5.23 4.50
C ASP A 119 10.00 -5.00 3.80
N HIS A 120 10.00 -4.21 2.72
CA HIS A 120 8.85 -4.03 1.84
C HIS A 120 8.36 -5.36 1.27
N ASN A 121 9.28 -6.14 0.70
CA ASN A 121 8.97 -7.38 -0.01
C ASN A 121 8.52 -8.48 0.95
N PHE A 122 9.05 -8.53 2.17
CA PHE A 122 8.60 -9.43 3.21
C PHE A 122 7.10 -9.27 3.43
N VAL A 123 6.64 -8.04 3.68
CA VAL A 123 5.21 -7.77 3.89
C VAL A 123 4.40 -8.03 2.62
N TRP A 124 4.91 -7.63 1.46
CA TRP A 124 4.23 -7.85 0.18
C TRP A 124 3.98 -9.35 -0.12
N GLU A 125 4.96 -10.19 0.22
CA GLU A 125 4.87 -11.65 0.06
C GLU A 125 3.86 -12.27 1.03
N LEU A 126 3.71 -11.74 2.26
CA LEU A 126 2.65 -12.16 3.19
C LEU A 126 1.25 -11.93 2.62
N TRP A 127 1.08 -10.93 1.75
CA TRP A 127 -0.20 -10.62 1.11
C TRP A 127 -0.42 -11.41 -0.18
N GLY A 128 0.50 -12.29 -0.57
CA GLY A 128 0.44 -13.06 -1.82
C GLY A 128 0.58 -12.19 -3.07
N GLY A 129 1.20 -11.01 -2.93
CA GLY A 129 1.31 -10.04 -4.00
C GLY A 129 2.29 -10.44 -5.11
N THR A 130 1.97 -10.06 -6.35
CA THR A 130 2.79 -10.39 -7.54
C THR A 130 3.32 -9.17 -8.29
N ILE A 131 2.58 -8.06 -8.29
CA ILE A 131 2.91 -6.80 -8.96
C ILE A 131 3.30 -5.78 -7.89
N GLY A 132 4.30 -4.93 -8.11
CA GLY A 132 4.70 -3.94 -7.10
C GLY A 132 5.77 -4.42 -6.12
N LYS A 133 6.47 -5.53 -6.43
CA LYS A 133 7.68 -5.94 -5.71
C LYS A 133 8.76 -4.87 -5.83
N ALA A 134 9.39 -4.51 -4.72
CA ALA A 134 10.50 -3.57 -4.68
C ALA A 134 11.76 -4.17 -5.32
N THR A 135 12.46 -3.37 -6.11
CA THR A 135 13.63 -3.79 -6.93
C THR A 135 14.95 -3.18 -6.46
N ARG A 136 14.91 -1.98 -5.86
CA ARG A 136 16.08 -1.26 -5.36
C ARG A 136 15.67 -0.21 -4.33
N LEU A 137 16.66 0.33 -3.62
CA LEU A 137 16.48 1.54 -2.81
C LEU A 137 16.37 2.77 -3.71
N LEU A 138 15.63 3.76 -3.23
CA LEU A 138 15.67 5.12 -3.74
C LEU A 138 16.96 5.82 -3.31
N THR A 139 17.45 6.70 -4.15
CA THR A 139 18.52 7.65 -3.81
C THR A 139 17.96 8.76 -2.91
N PRO A 140 18.79 9.48 -2.14
CA PRO A 140 18.30 10.57 -1.30
C PRO A 140 17.44 11.61 -2.05
N ALA A 141 17.85 11.98 -3.27
CA ALA A 141 17.07 12.92 -4.09
C ALA A 141 15.71 12.35 -4.56
N GLU A 142 15.63 11.03 -4.79
CA GLU A 142 14.37 10.36 -5.11
C GLU A 142 13.45 10.27 -3.89
N VAL A 143 14.01 10.07 -2.69
CA VAL A 143 13.27 10.13 -1.42
C VAL A 143 12.67 11.52 -1.22
N ASP A 144 13.47 12.58 -1.40
CA ASP A 144 12.99 13.97 -1.32
C ASP A 144 11.87 14.24 -2.32
N THR A 145 12.07 13.83 -3.58
CA THR A 145 11.06 13.96 -4.64
C THR A 145 9.77 13.20 -4.31
N TYR A 146 9.88 12.01 -3.72
CA TYR A 146 8.72 11.24 -3.30
C TYR A 146 7.96 11.97 -2.19
N ASN A 147 8.67 12.47 -1.18
CA ASN A 147 8.06 13.18 -0.07
C ASN A 147 7.33 14.44 -0.55
N ASP A 148 7.98 15.31 -1.34
CA ASP A 148 7.41 16.55 -1.89
C ASP A 148 6.15 16.31 -2.74
N LYS A 149 6.08 15.16 -3.41
CA LYS A 149 4.95 14.80 -4.28
C LYS A 149 3.76 14.26 -3.49
N HIS A 150 4.01 13.61 -2.36
CA HIS A 150 3.02 12.76 -1.71
C HIS A 150 2.51 13.31 -0.36
N PHE A 151 3.20 14.27 0.26
CA PHE A 151 2.88 14.87 1.57
C PHE A 151 3.11 16.38 1.57
#